data_AF-A0A8E2DS25-F1
#
_entry.id   AF-A0A8E2DS25-F1
#
_cell.length_a   1.000
_cell.length_b   1.000
_cell.length_c   1.000
_cell.angle_alpha   90.00
_cell.angle_beta   90.00
_cell.angle_gamma   90.00
#
_symmetry.space_group_name_H-M   'P 1'
#
loop_
_entity.id
_entity.type
_entity.pdbx_description
1 polymer ?
#
loop_
_entity_poly.entity_id
_entity_poly.type
_entity_poly.pdbx_seq_one_letter_code
_entity_poly.pdbx_strand_id
1 'polypeptide(L)'
;MFIALVGPRFSGKSTVEEYLVYIKGFRPVRFEPLVFSSTTQLLQHVTQNWRSNFVTVDLRTRQALETFMIRPFFVVISVDAPIMTRYHRSLADLISLRVVNSFDSVPPLHAYLDDLDVLNPERLRPGWDTYFMQLATLASHRSNCMKRRVGAILVRNKRIVATGYNGTPRGLRNCNEGGCTRCNSASEISDECVCLHAEENALLEAGRERVGDGAVLYCNTCPCLKCTIKIIQTGIKEVVYNLSYKVDDASAALFRQAGVTIRRHAAPSQNTLIG
;
A
#
# COMPACT_ATOMS: atom_id res chain seq x y z
N MET A 1 29.29 -14.79 -20.47
CA MET A 1 28.08 -15.39 -21.08
C MET A 1 27.14 -14.29 -21.54
N PHE A 2 26.51 -14.42 -22.70
CA PHE A 2 25.53 -13.46 -23.21
C PHE A 2 24.16 -14.12 -23.36
N ILE A 3 23.16 -13.59 -22.66
CA ILE A 3 21.78 -14.11 -22.67
C ILE A 3 20.86 -13.16 -23.44
N ALA A 4 20.10 -13.70 -24.39
CA ALA A 4 18.94 -13.04 -24.97
C ALA A 4 17.65 -13.62 -24.39
N LEU A 5 16.84 -12.77 -23.75
CA LEU A 5 15.52 -13.13 -23.26
C LEU A 5 14.47 -12.79 -24.34
N VAL A 6 13.77 -13.82 -24.82
CA VAL A 6 12.76 -13.71 -25.88
C VAL A 6 11.40 -14.19 -25.39
N GLY A 7 10.31 -13.77 -26.04
CA GLY A 7 8.95 -14.14 -25.64
C GLY A 7 7.95 -13.00 -25.79
N PRO A 8 6.64 -13.27 -25.62
CA PRO A 8 5.59 -12.30 -25.92
C PRO A 8 5.49 -11.17 -24.87
N ARG A 9 4.78 -10.08 -25.20
CA ARG A 9 4.54 -8.98 -24.24
C ARG A 9 3.92 -9.51 -22.94
N PHE A 10 4.35 -8.94 -21.80
CA PHE A 10 3.92 -9.31 -20.45
C PHE A 10 4.24 -10.75 -19.99
N SER A 11 5.11 -11.47 -20.71
CA SER A 11 5.53 -12.82 -20.30
C SER A 11 6.39 -12.87 -19.02
N GLY A 12 6.95 -11.73 -18.59
CA GLY A 12 7.83 -11.65 -17.42
C GLY A 12 9.32 -11.61 -17.75
N LYS A 13 9.70 -11.39 -19.02
CA LYS A 13 11.11 -11.22 -19.43
C LYS A 13 11.86 -10.17 -18.62
N SER A 14 11.24 -9.02 -18.36
CA SER A 14 11.84 -7.94 -17.57
C SER A 14 12.14 -8.41 -16.14
N THR A 15 11.26 -9.22 -15.54
CA THR A 15 11.48 -9.81 -14.21
C THR A 15 12.64 -10.81 -14.21
N VAL A 16 12.76 -11.65 -15.26
CA VAL A 16 13.88 -12.58 -15.41
C VAL A 16 15.20 -11.83 -15.60
N GLU A 17 15.17 -10.72 -16.33
CA GLU A 17 16.31 -9.85 -16.49
C GLU A 17 16.73 -9.19 -15.17
N GLU A 18 15.79 -8.62 -14.42
CA GLU A 18 16.06 -8.02 -13.11
C GLU A 18 16.73 -9.04 -12.18
N TYR A 19 16.27 -10.30 -12.19
CA TYR A 19 16.94 -11.38 -11.47
C TYR A 19 18.39 -11.57 -11.94
N LEU A 20 18.62 -11.65 -13.26
CA LEU A 20 19.98 -11.81 -13.80
C LEU A 20 20.88 -10.62 -13.44
N VAL A 21 20.36 -9.39 -13.49
CA VAL A 21 21.11 -8.17 -13.19
C VAL A 21 21.40 -8.05 -11.69
N TYR A 22 20.36 -8.05 -10.85
CA TYR A 22 20.49 -7.73 -9.44
C TYR A 22 20.95 -8.91 -8.59
N ILE A 23 20.59 -10.14 -8.96
CA ILE A 23 20.94 -11.35 -8.17
C ILE A 23 22.16 -12.06 -8.75
N LYS A 24 22.31 -12.09 -10.08
CA LYS A 24 23.41 -12.82 -10.75
C LYS A 24 24.52 -11.92 -11.30
N GLY A 25 24.40 -10.59 -11.14
CA GLY A 25 25.45 -9.64 -11.54
C GLY A 25 25.65 -9.51 -13.06
N PHE A 26 24.62 -9.79 -13.87
CA PHE A 26 24.67 -9.59 -15.31
C PHE A 26 24.61 -8.09 -15.63
N ARG A 27 25.30 -7.68 -16.69
CA ARG A 27 25.23 -6.32 -17.22
C ARG A 27 24.14 -6.25 -18.29
N PRO A 28 23.12 -5.39 -18.15
CA PRO A 28 22.11 -5.23 -19.19
C PRO A 28 22.71 -4.53 -20.42
N VAL A 29 22.35 -4.98 -21.61
CA VAL A 29 22.70 -4.34 -22.89
C VAL A 29 21.43 -4.07 -23.70
N ARG A 30 21.32 -2.84 -24.21
CA ARG A 30 20.10 -2.27 -24.79
C ARG A 30 20.35 -1.66 -26.16
N PHE A 31 19.32 -1.65 -27.00
CA PHE A 31 19.23 -0.68 -28.11
C PHE A 31 18.64 0.63 -27.59
N GLU A 32 18.89 1.73 -28.31
CA GLU A 32 18.51 3.12 -27.95
C GLU A 32 17.23 3.28 -27.09
N PRO A 33 17.24 4.18 -26.08
CA PRO A 33 18.16 5.32 -25.95
C PRO A 33 19.49 5.03 -25.24
N LEU A 34 19.84 3.80 -24.89
CA LEU A 34 21.10 3.55 -24.16
C LEU A 34 21.87 2.34 -24.72
N VAL A 35 23.12 2.60 -25.12
CA VAL A 35 24.26 1.70 -25.41
C VAL A 35 24.55 1.35 -26.89
N PHE A 36 23.63 0.85 -27.71
CA PHE A 36 23.95 0.45 -29.10
C PHE A 36 22.94 0.93 -30.15
N SER A 37 23.41 1.36 -31.32
CA SER A 37 22.55 1.80 -32.44
C SER A 37 22.24 0.70 -33.47
N SER A 38 22.92 -0.45 -33.39
CA SER A 38 22.67 -1.59 -34.28
C SER A 38 23.05 -2.94 -33.66
N THR A 39 22.44 -4.01 -34.17
CA THR A 39 22.79 -5.41 -33.81
C THR A 39 24.27 -5.70 -34.05
N THR A 40 24.88 -5.10 -35.08
CA THR A 40 26.30 -5.26 -35.41
C THR A 40 27.21 -4.68 -34.33
N GLN A 41 26.91 -3.47 -33.84
CA GLN A 41 27.68 -2.85 -32.76
C GLN A 41 27.57 -3.65 -31.46
N LEU A 42 26.35 -4.10 -31.13
CA LEU A 42 26.12 -4.95 -29.97
C LEU A 42 26.94 -6.25 -30.09
N LEU A 43 26.90 -6.90 -31.26
CA LEU A 43 27.66 -8.13 -31.53
C LEU A 43 29.17 -7.91 -31.35
N GLN A 44 29.72 -6.82 -31.89
CA GLN A 44 31.13 -6.47 -31.74
C GLN A 44 31.50 -6.30 -30.26
N HIS A 45 30.70 -5.55 -29.51
CA HIS A 45 30.94 -5.30 -28.09
C HIS A 45 30.91 -6.58 -27.25
N VAL A 46 29.87 -7.41 -27.37
CA VAL A 46 29.78 -8.65 -26.58
C VAL A 46 30.84 -9.67 -26.97
N THR A 47 31.30 -9.65 -28.23
CA THR A 47 32.40 -10.51 -28.70
C THR A 47 33.74 -10.08 -28.11
N GLN A 48 34.04 -8.77 -28.10
CA GLN A 48 35.26 -8.24 -27.47
C GLN A 48 35.27 -8.50 -25.95
N ASN A 49 34.09 -8.54 -25.34
CA ASN A 49 33.92 -8.68 -23.89
C ASN A 49 33.35 -10.06 -23.48
N TRP A 50 33.56 -11.12 -24.27
CA TRP A 50 32.88 -12.42 -24.12
C TRP A 50 32.99 -13.08 -22.72
N ARG A 51 34.05 -12.75 -21.97
CA ARG A 51 34.28 -13.20 -20.58
C ARG A 51 33.33 -12.56 -19.56
N SER A 52 32.70 -11.43 -19.91
CA SER A 52 31.70 -10.77 -19.07
C SER A 52 30.32 -11.39 -19.23
N ASN A 53 29.46 -11.16 -18.24
CA ASN A 53 28.06 -11.61 -18.25
C ASN A 53 27.14 -10.49 -18.71
N PHE A 54 26.44 -10.71 -19.82
CA PHE A 54 25.54 -9.76 -20.45
C PHE A 54 24.13 -10.35 -20.61
N VAL A 55 23.11 -9.50 -20.53
CA VAL A 55 21.70 -9.88 -20.77
C VAL A 55 21.01 -8.82 -21.62
N THR A 56 20.12 -9.24 -22.54
CA THR A 56 19.30 -8.33 -23.35
C THR A 56 17.88 -8.87 -23.52
N VAL A 57 16.92 -7.95 -23.69
CA VAL A 57 15.52 -8.22 -24.08
C VAL A 57 15.18 -7.66 -25.47
N ASP A 58 16.17 -7.12 -26.18
CA ASP A 58 15.96 -6.33 -27.39
C ASP A 58 16.20 -7.09 -28.70
N LEU A 59 16.75 -8.31 -28.64
CA LEU A 59 16.85 -9.20 -29.79
C LEU A 59 15.48 -9.84 -30.06
N ARG A 60 14.67 -9.18 -30.90
CA ARG A 60 13.25 -9.54 -31.14
C ARG A 60 12.97 -10.27 -32.45
N THR A 61 13.94 -10.31 -33.37
CA THR A 61 13.76 -10.93 -34.70
C THR A 61 14.59 -12.20 -34.83
N ARG A 62 14.08 -13.15 -35.62
CA ARG A 62 14.80 -14.39 -35.94
C ARG A 62 16.18 -14.11 -36.54
N GLN A 63 16.23 -13.21 -37.52
CA GLN A 63 17.47 -12.79 -38.18
C GLN A 63 18.50 -12.23 -37.18
N ALA A 64 18.06 -11.43 -36.21
CA ALA A 64 18.95 -10.87 -35.19
C ALA A 64 19.41 -11.90 -34.16
N LEU A 65 18.71 -13.02 -33.96
CA LEU A 65 19.15 -14.09 -33.07
C LEU A 65 20.14 -15.02 -33.78
N GLU A 66 19.86 -15.37 -35.03
CA GLU A 66 20.69 -16.26 -35.85
C GLU A 66 22.13 -15.75 -35.99
N THR A 67 22.35 -14.43 -36.04
CA THR A 67 23.69 -13.82 -36.08
C THR A 67 24.52 -14.06 -34.82
N PHE A 68 23.87 -14.29 -33.67
CA PHE A 68 24.54 -14.56 -32.38
C PHE A 68 24.60 -16.06 -32.05
N MET A 69 23.68 -16.88 -32.57
CA MET A 69 23.60 -18.33 -32.26
C MET A 69 24.87 -19.10 -32.59
N ILE A 70 25.66 -18.64 -33.56
CA ILE A 70 26.94 -19.26 -33.93
C ILE A 70 28.06 -19.03 -32.89
N ARG A 71 27.80 -18.28 -31.79
CA ARG A 71 28.79 -17.95 -30.77
C ARG A 71 28.66 -18.88 -29.56
N PRO A 72 29.75 -19.50 -29.09
CA PRO A 72 29.71 -20.48 -27.99
C PRO A 72 29.36 -19.86 -26.62
N PHE A 73 29.34 -18.53 -26.51
CA PHE A 73 29.00 -17.81 -25.28
C PHE A 73 27.56 -17.25 -25.29
N PHE A 74 26.77 -17.50 -26.34
CA PHE A 74 25.43 -16.95 -26.50
C PHE A 74 24.35 -17.98 -26.16
N VAL A 75 23.34 -17.55 -25.39
CA VAL A 75 22.19 -18.37 -24.99
C VAL A 75 20.91 -17.59 -25.24
N VAL A 76 19.93 -18.22 -25.89
CA VAL A 76 18.57 -17.66 -26.04
C VAL A 76 17.67 -18.35 -25.05
N ILE A 77 17.00 -17.59 -24.18
CA ILE A 77 16.04 -18.09 -23.21
C ILE A 77 14.66 -17.57 -23.61
N SER A 78 13.73 -18.48 -23.90
CA SER A 78 12.33 -18.13 -24.08
C SER A 78 11.63 -18.03 -22.72
N VAL A 79 10.97 -16.90 -22.47
CA VAL A 79 10.17 -16.66 -21.27
C VAL A 79 8.71 -16.51 -21.70
N ASP A 80 7.88 -17.43 -21.25
CA ASP A 80 6.44 -17.47 -21.54
C ASP A 80 5.58 -17.42 -20.28
N ALA A 81 4.32 -17.05 -20.45
CA ALA A 81 3.29 -17.11 -19.42
C ALA A 81 1.90 -17.34 -20.06
N PRO A 82 0.96 -17.97 -19.33
CA PRO A 82 -0.40 -18.16 -19.81
C PRO A 82 -1.04 -16.85 -20.32
N ILE A 83 -1.87 -16.95 -21.36
CA ILE A 83 -2.49 -15.77 -22.03
C ILE A 83 -3.22 -14.90 -21.01
N MET A 84 -4.02 -15.49 -20.11
CA MET A 84 -4.76 -14.74 -19.09
C MET A 84 -3.83 -14.03 -18.11
N THR A 85 -2.71 -14.65 -17.73
CA THR A 85 -1.69 -14.01 -16.88
C THR A 85 -1.07 -12.80 -17.58
N ARG A 86 -0.77 -12.93 -18.88
CA ARG A 86 -0.22 -11.82 -19.69
C ARG A 86 -1.24 -10.70 -19.86
N TYR A 87 -2.50 -11.05 -20.11
CA TYR A 87 -3.59 -10.08 -20.19
C TYR A 87 -3.80 -9.33 -18.87
N HIS A 88 -3.86 -10.04 -17.74
CA HIS A 88 -3.95 -9.41 -16.42
C HIS A 88 -2.78 -8.46 -16.15
N ARG A 89 -1.55 -8.89 -16.43
CA ARG A 89 -0.36 -8.02 -16.30
C ARG A 89 -0.42 -6.81 -17.22
N SER A 90 -1.03 -6.92 -18.40
CA SER A 90 -1.14 -5.81 -19.37
C SER A 90 -2.07 -4.69 -18.92
N LEU A 91 -2.99 -4.99 -18.00
CA LEU A 91 -4.01 -4.07 -17.52
C LEU A 91 -3.90 -3.78 -16.01
N ALA A 92 -2.91 -4.35 -15.32
CA ALA A 92 -2.82 -4.32 -13.86
C ALA A 92 -2.89 -2.89 -13.29
N ASP A 93 -2.22 -1.93 -13.93
CA ASP A 93 -2.18 -0.52 -13.49
C ASP A 93 -3.35 0.33 -14.01
N LEU A 94 -4.20 -0.24 -14.88
CA LEU A 94 -5.33 0.45 -15.51
C LEU A 94 -6.69 0.06 -14.92
N ILE A 95 -6.76 -1.07 -14.21
CA ILE A 95 -8.01 -1.59 -13.65
C ILE A 95 -8.27 -0.96 -12.29
N SER A 96 -9.29 -0.10 -12.21
CA SER A 96 -9.75 0.50 -10.94
C SER A 96 -10.62 -0.44 -10.09
N LEU A 97 -11.30 -1.39 -10.74
CA LEU A 97 -12.17 -2.37 -10.08
C LEU A 97 -12.12 -3.70 -10.82
N ARG A 98 -11.86 -4.79 -10.10
CA ARG A 98 -11.83 -6.14 -10.64
C ARG A 98 -12.97 -6.97 -10.05
N VAL A 99 -13.84 -7.47 -10.93
CA VAL A 99 -14.90 -8.42 -10.57
C VAL A 99 -14.51 -9.81 -11.05
N VAL A 100 -14.47 -10.77 -10.14
CA VAL A 100 -14.32 -12.20 -10.47
C VAL A 100 -15.69 -12.83 -10.32
N ASN A 101 -16.35 -13.11 -11.45
CA ASN A 101 -17.66 -13.73 -11.45
C ASN A 101 -17.53 -15.25 -11.29
N SER A 102 -17.82 -15.74 -10.10
CA SER A 102 -17.85 -17.17 -9.76
C SER A 102 -19.26 -17.69 -9.47
N PHE A 103 -20.30 -16.92 -9.82
CA PHE A 103 -21.69 -17.29 -9.54
C PHE A 103 -22.27 -18.17 -10.65
N ASP A 104 -22.95 -19.25 -10.25
CA ASP A 104 -23.57 -20.19 -11.20
C ASP A 104 -24.86 -19.66 -11.84
N SER A 105 -25.34 -18.49 -11.40
CA SER A 105 -26.54 -17.84 -11.95
C SER A 105 -26.47 -16.32 -11.87
N VAL A 106 -27.31 -15.67 -12.68
CA VAL A 106 -27.38 -14.21 -12.79
C VAL A 106 -27.86 -13.51 -11.50
N PRO A 107 -28.89 -14.00 -10.76
CA PRO A 107 -29.40 -13.27 -9.60
C PRO A 107 -28.37 -13.05 -8.47
N PRO A 108 -27.56 -14.05 -8.07
CA PRO A 108 -26.48 -13.84 -7.10
C PRO A 108 -25.39 -12.87 -7.58
N LEU A 109 -25.07 -12.88 -8.89
CA LEU A 109 -24.14 -11.91 -9.47
C LEU A 109 -24.69 -10.49 -9.37
N HIS A 110 -25.98 -10.28 -9.67
CA HIS A 110 -26.60 -8.95 -9.55
C HIS A 110 -26.58 -8.46 -8.11
N ALA A 111 -26.98 -9.31 -7.15
CA ALA A 111 -26.92 -8.96 -5.74
C ALA A 111 -25.49 -8.58 -5.27
N TYR A 112 -24.47 -9.29 -5.79
CA TYR A 112 -23.07 -8.94 -5.54
C TYR A 112 -22.68 -7.60 -6.17
N LEU A 113 -23.09 -7.31 -7.40
CA LEU A 113 -22.78 -6.03 -8.07
C LEU A 113 -23.50 -4.85 -7.40
N ASP A 114 -24.71 -5.06 -6.88
CA ASP A 114 -25.46 -4.08 -6.10
C ASP A 114 -24.78 -3.79 -4.76
N ASP A 115 -24.33 -4.81 -4.02
CA ASP A 115 -23.54 -4.64 -2.78
C ASP A 115 -22.18 -3.98 -3.05
N LEU A 116 -21.55 -4.33 -4.18
CA LEU A 116 -20.31 -3.70 -4.59
C LEU A 116 -20.50 -2.22 -4.94
N ASP A 117 -21.70 -1.76 -5.28
CA ASP A 117 -22.00 -0.37 -5.64
C ASP A 117 -20.97 0.17 -6.67
N VAL A 118 -20.96 -0.47 -7.85
CA VAL A 118 -19.98 -0.17 -8.91
C VAL A 118 -20.07 1.28 -9.42
N LEU A 119 -21.23 1.92 -9.22
CA LEU A 119 -21.50 3.29 -9.65
C LEU A 119 -21.16 4.34 -8.58
N ASN A 120 -20.59 3.94 -7.44
CA ASN A 120 -20.28 4.87 -6.36
C ASN A 120 -19.27 5.95 -6.81
N PRO A 121 -19.65 7.25 -6.79
CA PRO A 121 -18.77 8.33 -7.26
C PRO A 121 -17.51 8.52 -6.40
N GLU A 122 -17.53 8.05 -5.14
CA GLU A 122 -16.36 8.05 -4.24
C GLU A 122 -15.19 7.22 -4.80
N ARG A 123 -15.45 6.31 -5.76
CA ARG A 123 -14.43 5.52 -6.47
C ARG A 123 -13.60 6.36 -7.44
N LEU A 124 -14.17 7.43 -8.01
CA LEU A 124 -13.47 8.34 -8.93
C LEU A 124 -12.88 9.54 -8.20
N ARG A 125 -13.67 10.12 -7.29
CA ARG A 125 -13.25 11.25 -6.48
C ARG A 125 -13.76 11.04 -5.05
N PRO A 126 -12.91 10.62 -4.13
CA PRO A 126 -13.33 10.44 -2.75
C PRO A 126 -13.80 11.78 -2.17
N GLY A 127 -14.91 11.74 -1.46
CA GLY A 127 -15.36 12.82 -0.60
C GLY A 127 -14.38 13.02 0.55
N TRP A 128 -14.61 14.09 1.32
CA TRP A 128 -13.68 14.48 2.38
C TRP A 128 -13.50 13.39 3.44
N ASP A 129 -14.58 12.74 3.85
CA ASP A 129 -14.50 11.68 4.86
C ASP A 129 -13.69 10.48 4.37
N THR A 130 -13.95 10.01 3.15
CA THR A 130 -13.20 8.90 2.55
C THR A 130 -11.73 9.28 2.40
N TYR A 131 -11.44 10.49 1.91
CA TYR A 131 -10.07 10.97 1.75
C TYR A 131 -9.30 11.00 3.08
N PHE A 132 -9.87 11.63 4.12
CA PHE A 132 -9.20 11.72 5.42
C PHE A 132 -9.13 10.37 6.15
N MET A 133 -10.11 9.48 5.94
CA MET A 133 -10.06 8.13 6.49
C MET A 133 -9.01 7.25 5.79
N GLN A 134 -8.83 7.38 4.47
CA GLN A 134 -7.73 6.74 3.74
C GLN A 134 -6.37 7.24 4.24
N LEU A 135 -6.23 8.54 4.50
CA LEU A 135 -5.02 9.10 5.08
C LEU A 135 -4.76 8.61 6.51
N ALA A 136 -5.80 8.48 7.35
CA ALA A 136 -5.68 7.90 8.69
C ALA A 136 -5.22 6.43 8.61
N THR A 137 -5.78 5.67 7.65
CA THR A 137 -5.36 4.29 7.39
C THR A 137 -3.90 4.23 6.92
N LEU A 138 -3.49 5.12 5.99
CA LEU A 138 -2.11 5.21 5.54
C LEU A 138 -1.14 5.59 6.67
N ALA A 139 -1.51 6.54 7.53
CA ALA A 139 -0.73 6.92 8.70
C ALA A 139 -0.53 5.72 9.64
N SER A 140 -1.55 4.87 9.80
CA SER A 140 -1.46 3.66 10.64
C SER A 140 -0.38 2.68 10.19
N HIS A 141 0.04 2.70 8.91
CA HIS A 141 1.14 1.85 8.41
C HIS A 141 2.49 2.19 9.05
N ARG A 142 2.64 3.39 9.63
CA ARG A 142 3.82 3.77 10.42
C ARG A 142 3.77 3.34 11.89
N SER A 143 2.65 2.77 12.33
CA SER A 143 2.53 2.24 13.69
C SER A 143 3.61 1.21 13.98
N ASN A 144 4.26 1.35 15.14
CA ASN A 144 5.22 0.39 15.64
C ASN A 144 4.65 -0.51 16.75
N CYS A 145 3.36 -0.37 17.08
CA CYS A 145 2.72 -1.14 18.15
C CYS A 145 2.45 -2.59 17.72
N MET A 146 2.77 -3.54 18.60
CA MET A 146 2.56 -4.98 18.34
C MET A 146 1.12 -5.44 18.45
N LYS A 147 0.22 -4.64 19.03
CA LYS A 147 -1.18 -5.05 19.27
C LYS A 147 -2.10 -4.67 18.11
N ARG A 148 -2.05 -3.42 17.64
CA ARG A 148 -2.92 -2.88 16.58
C ARG A 148 -2.24 -1.74 15.84
N ARG A 149 -2.60 -1.55 14.57
CA ARG A 149 -2.18 -0.40 13.75
C ARG A 149 -3.29 0.63 13.72
N VAL A 150 -3.12 1.70 14.48
CA VAL A 150 -4.07 2.80 14.58
C VAL A 150 -3.45 4.05 13.99
N GLY A 151 -4.24 4.80 13.23
CA GLY A 151 -3.86 6.08 12.65
C GLY A 151 -4.98 7.09 12.78
N ALA A 152 -4.59 8.35 12.99
CA ALA A 152 -5.49 9.47 13.20
C ALA A 152 -5.04 10.70 12.42
N ILE A 153 -6.00 11.46 11.89
CA ILE A 153 -5.79 12.71 11.16
C ILE A 153 -6.68 13.77 11.79
N LEU A 154 -6.07 14.84 12.28
CA LEU A 154 -6.79 16.03 12.73
C LEU A 154 -6.94 17.00 11.57
N VAL A 155 -8.17 17.41 11.31
CA VAL A 155 -8.53 18.28 10.18
C VAL A 155 -9.23 19.52 10.67
N ARG A 156 -8.91 20.66 10.07
CA ARG A 156 -9.67 21.91 10.21
C ARG A 156 -9.81 22.57 8.85
N ASN A 157 -11.01 23.01 8.50
CA ASN A 157 -11.29 23.65 7.19
C ASN A 157 -10.77 22.83 6.00
N LYS A 158 -10.98 21.50 6.05
CA LYS A 158 -10.51 20.54 5.03
C LYS A 158 -8.99 20.55 4.80
N ARG A 159 -8.22 21.03 5.79
CA ARG A 159 -6.75 20.97 5.81
C ARG A 159 -6.29 20.12 6.99
N ILE A 160 -5.26 19.32 6.74
CA ILE A 160 -4.63 18.52 7.79
C ILE A 160 -3.89 19.46 8.73
N VAL A 161 -4.21 19.36 10.02
CA VAL A 161 -3.54 20.08 11.10
C VAL A 161 -2.42 19.22 11.68
N ALA A 162 -2.72 17.94 11.92
CA ALA A 162 -1.78 16.99 12.48
C ALA A 162 -2.12 15.55 12.08
N THR A 163 -1.10 14.70 12.12
CA THR A 163 -1.18 13.27 11.84
C THR A 163 -0.63 12.52 13.05
N GLY A 164 -1.27 11.42 13.42
CA GLY A 164 -0.83 10.54 14.48
C GLY A 164 -0.95 9.07 14.09
N TYR A 165 -0.06 8.26 14.67
CA TYR A 165 -0.14 6.80 14.66
C TYR A 165 0.28 6.29 16.04
N ASN A 166 -0.16 5.10 16.43
CA ASN A 166 0.16 4.59 17.76
C ASN A 166 1.57 3.98 17.83
N GLY A 167 2.24 4.15 18.97
CA GLY A 167 3.59 3.62 19.19
C GLY A 167 4.28 4.14 20.45
N THR A 168 5.49 3.67 20.70
CA THR A 168 6.30 4.15 21.84
C THR A 168 6.69 5.63 21.68
N PRO A 169 6.90 6.36 22.80
CA PRO A 169 7.34 7.75 22.78
C PRO A 169 8.63 8.00 22.00
N ARG A 170 8.81 9.24 21.54
CA ARG A 170 10.03 9.68 20.84
C ARG A 170 11.27 9.44 21.71
N GLY A 171 12.34 8.92 21.10
CA GLY A 171 13.60 8.63 21.78
C GLY A 171 13.64 7.28 22.52
N LEU A 172 12.54 6.54 22.58
CA LEU A 172 12.52 5.18 23.10
C LEU A 172 12.58 4.14 21.96
N ARG A 173 12.99 2.92 22.30
CA ARG A 173 12.96 1.77 21.40
C ARG A 173 11.54 1.54 20.87
N ASN A 174 11.40 1.14 19.61
CA ASN A 174 10.07 0.93 19.05
C ASN A 174 9.35 -0.26 19.73
N CYS A 175 8.02 -0.25 19.81
CA CYS A 175 7.29 -1.36 20.43
C CYS A 175 7.56 -2.70 19.73
N ASN A 176 7.63 -2.73 18.39
CA ASN A 176 7.98 -3.90 17.58
C ASN A 176 9.45 -4.34 17.69
N GLU A 177 10.27 -3.56 18.37
CA GLU A 177 11.64 -3.91 18.75
C GLU A 177 11.72 -4.32 20.23
N GLY A 178 10.59 -4.45 20.93
CA GLY A 178 10.58 -4.78 22.37
C GLY A 178 10.56 -3.57 23.31
N GLY A 179 10.30 -2.35 22.80
CA GLY A 179 10.24 -1.13 23.62
C GLY A 179 9.03 -0.98 24.54
N CYS A 180 8.10 -1.95 24.53
CA CYS A 180 6.96 -1.96 25.45
C CYS A 180 6.72 -3.38 25.96
N THR A 181 6.96 -3.62 27.25
CA THR A 181 6.83 -4.94 27.87
C THR A 181 5.41 -5.48 27.75
N ARG A 182 4.38 -4.72 28.14
CA ARG A 182 2.97 -5.11 28.02
C ARG A 182 2.57 -5.53 26.60
N CYS A 183 3.08 -4.83 25.58
CA CYS A 183 2.72 -5.15 24.20
C CYS A 183 3.39 -6.43 23.70
N ASN A 184 4.57 -6.77 24.24
CA ASN A 184 5.39 -7.90 23.83
C ASN A 184 5.27 -9.12 24.77
N SER A 185 4.65 -8.95 25.95
CA SER A 185 4.37 -10.05 26.86
C SER A 185 3.08 -10.78 26.48
N ALA A 186 3.08 -12.10 26.70
CA ALA A 186 1.90 -12.96 26.61
C ALA A 186 1.16 -13.06 27.97
N SER A 187 1.79 -12.60 29.06
CA SER A 187 1.19 -12.66 30.39
C SER A 187 0.28 -11.45 30.65
N GLU A 188 -0.82 -11.69 31.37
CA GLU A 188 -1.76 -10.64 31.82
C GLU A 188 -1.26 -9.86 33.05
N ILE A 189 0.00 -10.07 33.46
CA ILE A 189 0.57 -9.42 34.64
C ILE A 189 0.99 -7.98 34.28
N SER A 190 0.05 -7.07 34.54
CA SER A 190 0.11 -5.66 34.96
C SER A 190 1.35 -4.78 34.69
N ASP A 191 2.00 -4.88 33.53
CA ASP A 191 2.77 -3.73 33.02
C ASP A 191 1.82 -2.74 32.32
N GLU A 192 1.94 -1.45 32.63
CA GLU A 192 1.21 -0.40 31.93
C GLU A 192 1.74 -0.24 30.49
N CYS A 193 0.84 0.00 29.53
CA CYS A 193 1.25 0.23 28.16
C CYS A 193 1.92 1.60 28.08
N VAL A 194 3.18 1.64 27.64
CA VAL A 194 3.88 2.90 27.39
C VAL A 194 3.59 3.47 26.00
N CYS A 195 2.87 2.75 25.13
CA CYS A 195 2.55 3.24 23.80
C CYS A 195 1.50 4.35 23.88
N LEU A 196 1.74 5.44 23.14
CA LEU A 196 0.76 6.47 22.86
C LEU A 196 -0.18 6.00 21.76
N HIS A 197 -1.45 6.36 21.88
CA HIS A 197 -2.47 6.15 20.87
C HIS A 197 -2.30 7.13 19.70
N ALA A 198 -2.91 6.82 18.56
CA ALA A 198 -2.79 7.65 17.37
C ALA A 198 -3.44 9.02 17.57
N GLU A 199 -4.60 9.04 18.23
CA GLU A 199 -5.34 10.24 18.61
C GLU A 199 -4.50 11.11 19.51
N GLU A 200 -3.84 10.52 20.51
CA GLU A 200 -2.95 11.25 21.42
C GLU A 200 -1.79 11.88 20.67
N ASN A 201 -1.13 11.13 19.80
CA ASN A 201 -0.03 11.66 18.99
C ASN A 201 -0.49 12.79 18.07
N ALA A 202 -1.67 12.69 17.45
CA ALA A 202 -2.22 13.75 16.63
C ALA A 202 -2.54 15.01 17.45
N LEU A 203 -3.11 14.85 18.65
CA LEU A 203 -3.43 15.96 19.55
C LEU A 203 -2.17 16.63 20.13
N LEU A 204 -1.18 15.83 20.55
CA LEU A 204 0.10 16.33 21.07
C LEU A 204 0.87 17.09 20.00
N GLU A 205 0.89 16.56 18.77
CA GLU A 205 1.53 17.25 17.65
C GLU A 205 0.79 18.57 17.38
N ALA A 206 -0.55 18.56 17.22
CA ALA A 206 -1.31 19.77 16.96
C ALA A 206 -1.13 20.84 18.05
N GLY A 207 -1.21 20.45 19.33
CA GLY A 207 -1.38 21.38 20.43
C GLY A 207 -2.75 22.06 20.40
N ARG A 208 -3.18 22.62 21.54
CA ARG A 208 -4.53 23.19 21.71
C ARG A 208 -4.81 24.34 20.73
N GLU A 209 -3.83 25.18 20.47
CA GLU A 209 -3.97 26.37 19.62
C GLU A 209 -4.33 26.03 18.16
N ARG A 210 -3.83 24.90 17.64
CA ARG A 210 -4.04 24.52 16.25
C ARG A 210 -5.33 23.73 16.01
N VAL A 211 -5.96 23.20 17.06
CA VAL A 211 -7.26 22.51 16.93
C VAL A 211 -8.32 23.51 16.46
N GLY A 212 -8.51 24.64 17.15
CA GLY A 212 -9.45 25.70 16.76
C GLY A 212 -10.88 25.24 16.48
N ASP A 213 -11.73 26.18 16.05
CA ASP A 213 -13.14 25.90 15.79
C ASP A 213 -13.35 25.06 14.53
N GLY A 214 -14.31 24.14 14.59
CA GLY A 214 -14.65 23.25 13.48
C GLY A 214 -13.66 22.12 13.21
N ALA A 215 -12.80 21.79 14.18
CA ALA A 215 -11.91 20.64 14.06
C ALA A 215 -12.65 19.30 14.08
N VAL A 216 -12.22 18.41 13.19
CA VAL A 216 -12.70 17.04 13.03
C VAL A 216 -11.52 16.08 13.16
N LEU A 217 -11.66 15.05 13.99
CA LEU A 217 -10.69 13.97 14.11
C LEU A 217 -11.16 12.75 13.33
N TYR A 218 -10.35 12.31 12.36
CA TYR A 218 -10.55 11.05 11.65
C TYR A 218 -9.67 9.98 12.26
N CYS A 219 -10.21 8.83 12.63
CA CYS A 219 -9.45 7.71 13.18
C CYS A 219 -9.89 6.38 12.57
N ASN A 220 -8.94 5.52 12.21
CA ASN A 220 -9.28 4.20 11.65
C ASN A 220 -9.87 3.21 12.69
N THR A 221 -9.95 3.61 13.96
CA THR A 221 -10.51 2.84 15.08
C THR A 221 -11.28 3.81 16.00
N CYS A 222 -12.37 3.35 16.65
CA CYS A 222 -13.05 4.18 17.65
C CYS A 222 -12.10 4.52 18.81
N PRO A 223 -12.05 5.79 19.25
CA PRO A 223 -11.22 6.18 20.37
C PRO A 223 -11.56 5.45 21.67
N CYS A 224 -10.54 5.14 22.46
CA CYS A 224 -10.73 4.60 23.80
C CYS A 224 -11.16 5.71 24.76
N LEU A 225 -11.64 5.34 25.96
CA LEU A 225 -12.08 6.30 26.98
C LEU A 225 -11.03 7.37 27.32
N LYS A 226 -9.75 6.99 27.44
CA LYS A 226 -8.65 7.94 27.71
C LYS A 226 -8.47 8.95 26.57
N CYS A 227 -8.61 8.51 25.31
CA CYS A 227 -8.54 9.39 24.15
C CYS A 227 -9.79 10.28 24.05
N THR A 228 -10.97 9.75 24.30
CA THR A 228 -12.24 10.50 24.34
C THR A 228 -12.15 11.73 25.24
N ILE A 229 -11.65 11.55 26.47
CA ILE A 229 -11.48 12.66 27.42
C ILE A 229 -10.54 13.74 26.84
N LYS A 230 -9.42 13.33 26.23
CA LYS A 230 -8.44 14.25 25.63
C LYS A 230 -9.01 14.98 24.41
N ILE A 231 -9.74 14.27 23.55
CA ILE A 231 -10.43 14.84 22.38
C ILE A 231 -11.38 15.96 22.82
N ILE A 232 -12.23 15.68 23.81
CA ILE A 232 -13.16 16.65 24.39
C ILE A 232 -12.40 17.87 24.92
N GLN A 233 -11.36 17.64 25.73
CA GLN A 233 -10.58 18.72 26.36
C GLN A 233 -9.88 19.63 25.33
N THR A 234 -9.50 19.09 24.17
CA THR A 234 -8.85 19.87 23.11
C THR A 234 -9.82 20.71 22.27
N GLY A 235 -11.14 20.54 22.43
CA GLY A 235 -12.15 21.37 21.76
C GLY A 235 -12.63 20.84 20.40
N ILE A 236 -12.27 19.61 20.05
CA ILE A 236 -12.74 18.95 18.82
C ILE A 236 -14.25 18.79 18.86
N LYS A 237 -14.92 19.06 17.73
CA LYS A 237 -16.39 19.04 17.64
C LYS A 237 -16.95 17.80 16.98
N GLU A 238 -16.11 17.09 16.22
CA GLU A 238 -16.54 15.91 15.51
C GLU A 238 -15.43 14.84 15.46
N VAL A 239 -15.82 13.59 15.67
CA VAL A 239 -14.98 12.41 15.53
C VAL A 239 -15.60 11.49 14.49
N VAL A 240 -14.86 11.24 13.42
CA VAL A 240 -15.22 10.32 12.36
C VAL A 240 -14.33 9.10 12.47
N TYR A 241 -14.92 7.91 12.58
CA TYR A 241 -14.15 6.68 12.71
C TYR A 241 -14.61 5.60 11.74
N ASN A 242 -13.67 4.74 11.35
CA ASN A 242 -13.96 3.53 10.59
C ASN A 242 -13.97 2.36 11.59
N LEU A 243 -15.01 1.51 11.62
CA LEU A 243 -14.94 0.32 12.48
C LEU A 243 -15.73 -0.91 12.07
N SER A 244 -15.14 -2.00 12.57
CA SER A 244 -15.59 -3.34 12.91
C SER A 244 -15.68 -3.61 14.44
N TYR A 245 -15.44 -2.62 15.32
CA TYR A 245 -15.54 -2.71 16.80
C TYR A 245 -16.76 -1.92 17.31
N LYS A 246 -17.28 -2.29 18.48
CA LYS A 246 -18.35 -1.54 19.15
C LYS A 246 -17.77 -0.31 19.85
N VAL A 247 -18.48 0.81 19.75
CA VAL A 247 -18.24 1.98 20.61
C VAL A 247 -18.57 1.56 22.03
N ASP A 248 -17.69 1.87 22.97
CA ASP A 248 -17.95 1.68 24.39
C ASP A 248 -19.01 2.71 24.84
N ASP A 249 -20.08 2.24 25.50
CA ASP A 249 -21.22 3.07 25.91
C ASP A 249 -20.79 4.26 26.76
N ALA A 250 -19.74 4.09 27.58
CA ALA A 250 -19.16 5.16 28.37
C ALA A 250 -18.52 6.27 27.52
N SER A 251 -17.81 5.90 26.44
CA SER A 251 -17.22 6.87 25.51
C SER A 251 -18.29 7.62 24.73
N ALA A 252 -19.34 6.93 24.28
CA ALA A 252 -20.47 7.56 23.60
C ALA A 252 -21.22 8.55 24.51
N ALA A 253 -21.42 8.20 25.78
CA ALA A 253 -22.07 9.06 26.76
C ALA A 253 -21.28 10.35 27.00
N LEU A 254 -19.94 10.27 27.13
CA LEU A 254 -19.09 11.45 27.32
C LEU A 254 -19.10 12.39 26.12
N PHE A 255 -19.00 11.86 24.89
CA PHE A 255 -19.09 12.69 23.69
C PHE A 255 -20.43 13.42 23.62
N ARG A 256 -21.54 12.74 23.96
CA ARG A 256 -22.87 13.36 24.01
C ARG A 256 -22.96 14.48 25.05
N GLN A 257 -22.46 14.25 26.27
CA GLN A 257 -22.45 15.27 27.33
C GLN A 257 -21.61 16.49 26.95
N ALA A 258 -20.49 16.28 26.24
CA ALA A 258 -19.61 17.35 25.79
C ALA A 258 -20.04 18.05 24.50
N GLY A 259 -21.13 17.60 23.86
CA GLY A 259 -21.60 18.15 22.59
C GLY A 259 -20.65 17.87 21.41
N VAL A 260 -19.93 16.74 21.44
CA VAL A 260 -19.06 16.28 20.35
C VAL A 260 -19.80 15.23 19.54
N THR A 261 -19.88 15.44 18.23
CA THR A 261 -20.52 14.47 17.33
C THR A 261 -19.57 13.32 17.08
N ILE A 262 -20.04 12.08 17.27
CA ILE A 262 -19.30 10.88 16.89
C ILE A 262 -20.08 10.14 15.82
N ARG A 263 -19.46 9.86 14.68
CA ARG A 263 -20.09 9.11 13.59
C ARG A 263 -19.15 8.13 12.91
N ARG A 264 -19.74 7.05 12.41
CA ARG A 264 -19.04 6.04 11.64
C ARG A 264 -19.02 6.44 10.16
N HIS A 265 -17.87 6.28 9.52
CA HIS A 265 -17.73 6.35 8.06
C HIS A 265 -17.20 5.02 7.54
N ALA A 266 -18.02 4.31 6.77
CA ALA A 266 -17.59 3.12 6.03
C ALA A 266 -17.19 3.58 4.63
N ALA A 267 -15.90 3.46 4.30
CA ALA A 267 -15.48 3.64 2.92
C ALA A 267 -16.12 2.54 2.04
N PRO A 268 -16.42 2.82 0.76
CA PRO A 268 -16.88 1.78 -0.16
C PRO A 268 -15.87 0.63 -0.16
N SER A 269 -16.38 -0.60 -0.22
CA SER A 269 -15.58 -1.81 -0.17
C SER A 269 -14.43 -1.72 -1.19
N GLN A 270 -13.21 -1.60 -0.67
CA GLN A 270 -11.98 -1.74 -1.45
C GLN A 270 -11.62 -3.22 -1.63
N ASN A 271 -12.50 -4.13 -1.21
CA ASN A 271 -12.29 -5.58 -1.27
C ASN A 271 -12.16 -6.05 -2.72
N THR A 272 -10.95 -5.88 -3.23
CA THR A 272 -10.33 -6.79 -4.16
C THR A 272 -9.72 -7.89 -3.30
N LEU A 273 -10.54 -8.74 -2.69
CA LEU A 273 -10.03 -9.93 -2.01
C LEU A 273 -10.48 -11.21 -2.72
N ILE A 274 -9.47 -11.80 -3.36
CA ILE A 274 -9.07 -13.20 -3.32
C ILE A 274 -10.02 -14.22 -3.95
N GLY A 275 -9.61 -14.70 -5.12
CA GLY A 275 -9.34 -16.11 -5.37
C GLY A 275 -7.90 -16.23 -5.88
#